data_AF-A0A661PIZ4-F1
#
_entry.id   AF-A0A661PIZ4-F1
#
_cell.length_a   1.000
_cell.length_b   1.000
_cell.length_c   1.000
_cell.angle_alpha   90.00
_cell.angle_beta   90.00
_cell.angle_gamma   90.00
#
_symmetry.space_group_name_H-M   'P 1'
#
loop_
_entity.id
_entity.type
_entity.pdbx_description
1 polymer ?
#
loop_
_entity_poly.entity_id
_entity_poly.type
_entity_poly.pdbx_seq_one_letter_code
_entity_poly.pdbx_strand_id
1 'polypeptide(L)'
;MILVNYSGKPSRNEVAVPATLETQGEIEVICETTNLAPNRNAKLVFRTWGDAQPPYQIRVRAPSGKVIVERVIRQLPTVDPQSAPPVSFSVQKGEYEISVTQLRGGAEGLATLTIT
;
A
#
# COMPACT_ATOMS: atom_id res chain seq x y z
N MET A 1 3.25 19.77 -19.74
CA MET A 1 3.24 18.49 -19.01
C MET A 1 4.18 18.65 -17.83
N ILE A 2 3.66 18.84 -16.61
CA ILE A 2 4.46 19.21 -15.43
C ILE A 2 4.70 17.95 -14.59
N LEU A 3 5.95 17.49 -14.53
CA LEU A 3 6.40 16.46 -13.60
C LEU A 3 6.60 17.10 -12.22
N VAL A 4 5.80 16.70 -11.24
CA VAL A 4 5.98 17.12 -9.84
C VAL A 4 6.97 16.16 -9.17
N ASN A 5 8.22 16.59 -9.04
CA ASN A 5 9.25 15.88 -8.27
C ASN A 5 9.15 16.26 -6.79
N TYR A 6 8.75 15.32 -5.93
CA TYR A 6 8.87 15.46 -4.49
C TYR A 6 10.31 15.15 -4.06
N SER A 7 11.18 16.16 -4.03
CA SER A 7 12.54 16.05 -3.46
C SER A 7 12.52 16.41 -1.99
N GLY A 8 12.30 15.42 -1.12
CA GLY A 8 12.66 15.49 0.29
C GLY A 8 14.14 15.14 0.45
N LYS A 9 14.96 16.07 0.97
CA LYS A 9 16.38 15.77 1.28
C LYS A 9 16.46 14.83 2.49
N PRO A 10 17.21 13.71 2.45
CA PRO A 10 17.41 12.88 3.63
C PRO A 10 18.35 13.58 4.62
N SER A 11 17.93 13.64 5.89
CA SER A 11 18.73 14.17 6.99
C SER A 11 19.80 13.16 7.40
N ARG A 12 20.97 13.66 7.82
CA ARG A 12 22.29 13.02 7.74
C ARG A 12 22.57 11.90 8.77
N ASN A 13 21.58 11.23 9.37
CA ASN A 13 21.82 10.11 10.31
C ASN A 13 20.60 9.17 10.43
N GLU A 14 20.17 8.52 9.35
CA GLU A 14 19.22 7.40 9.43
C GLU A 14 19.93 6.12 9.02
N VAL A 15 20.25 5.26 9.99
CA VAL A 15 20.52 3.85 9.70
C VAL A 15 19.16 3.23 9.36
N ALA A 16 18.77 3.38 8.10
CA ALA A 16 17.55 2.81 7.56
C ALA A 16 17.67 1.27 7.61
N VAL A 17 16.95 0.65 8.55
CA VAL A 17 16.72 -0.79 8.49
C VAL A 17 15.54 -0.99 7.53
N PRO A 18 15.71 -1.78 6.46
CA PRO A 18 14.84 -1.72 5.29
C PRO A 18 13.48 -2.37 5.56
N ALA A 19 12.41 -1.63 5.29
CA ALA A 19 11.12 -2.24 5.02
C ALA A 19 11.18 -2.93 3.65
N THR A 20 10.66 -4.15 3.56
CA THR A 20 10.54 -4.87 2.29
C THR A 20 9.08 -5.09 1.96
N LEU A 21 8.75 -5.02 0.68
CA LEU A 21 7.42 -5.32 0.17
C LEU A 21 7.55 -6.41 -0.89
N GLU A 22 6.87 -7.51 -0.67
CA GLU A 22 6.73 -8.60 -1.64
C GLU A 22 5.29 -8.60 -2.11
N THR A 23 5.05 -8.71 -3.42
CA THR A 23 3.71 -8.64 -4.02
C THR A 23 3.53 -9.75 -5.04
N GLN A 24 2.33 -10.30 -5.12
CA GLN A 24 1.97 -11.39 -6.02
C GLN A 24 0.49 -11.30 -6.43
N GLY A 25 0.15 -11.89 -7.58
CA GLY A 25 -1.21 -11.91 -8.13
C GLY A 25 -1.41 -10.94 -9.31
N GLU A 26 -2.68 -10.73 -9.67
CA GLU A 26 -3.12 -9.90 -10.79
C GLU A 26 -3.22 -8.41 -10.42
N ILE A 27 -3.33 -8.13 -9.12
CA ILE A 27 -3.30 -6.79 -8.57
C ILE A 27 -1.96 -6.60 -7.86
N GLU A 28 -1.21 -5.58 -8.27
CA GLU A 28 0.07 -5.29 -7.65
C GLU A 28 -0.08 -4.22 -6.59
N VAL A 29 0.39 -4.52 -5.38
CA VAL A 29 0.42 -3.59 -4.26
C VAL A 29 1.74 -2.84 -4.29
N ILE A 30 1.68 -1.53 -4.10
CA ILE A 30 2.84 -0.64 -4.10
C ILE A 30 2.86 0.13 -2.78
N CYS A 31 4.02 0.13 -2.13
CA CYS A 31 4.28 0.84 -0.88
C CYS A 31 5.61 1.60 -0.99
N GLU A 32 5.65 2.83 -0.51
CA GLU A 32 6.92 3.54 -0.30
C GLU A 32 7.60 2.97 0.95
N THR A 33 8.64 2.17 0.74
CA THR A 33 9.40 1.53 1.84
C THR A 33 10.64 2.32 2.24
N THR A 34 11.07 3.29 1.43
CA THR A 34 12.22 4.14 1.74
C THR A 34 11.93 4.96 3.01
N ASN A 35 12.72 4.71 4.07
CA ASN A 35 12.56 5.29 5.41
C ASN A 35 11.28 4.87 6.17
N LEU A 36 10.62 3.80 5.75
CA LEU A 36 9.49 3.25 6.49
C LEU A 36 10.00 2.47 7.71
N ALA A 37 9.84 3.06 8.90
CA ALA A 37 10.28 2.51 10.18
C ALA A 37 9.08 2.34 11.15
N PRO A 38 9.22 1.57 12.25
CA PRO A 38 8.18 1.48 13.28
C PRO A 38 7.71 2.86 13.77
N ASN A 39 6.41 2.99 14.07
CA ASN A 39 5.71 4.21 14.45
C ASN A 39 5.58 5.27 13.34
N ARG A 40 5.92 4.95 12.08
CA ARG A 40 5.61 5.79 10.91
C ARG A 40 4.31 5.32 10.24
N ASN A 41 3.84 6.08 9.27
CA ASN A 41 2.68 5.71 8.47
C ASN A 41 3.12 5.14 7.13
N ALA A 42 2.72 3.92 6.82
CA ALA A 42 2.81 3.37 5.48
C ALA A 42 1.72 3.99 4.59
N LYS A 43 2.03 4.14 3.30
CA LYS A 43 1.07 4.55 2.28
C LYS A 43 1.03 3.48 1.19
N LEU A 44 -0.14 2.87 1.03
CA LEU A 44 -0.40 1.87 0.01
C LEU A 44 -1.23 2.46 -1.11
N VAL A 45 -0.78 2.14 -2.32
CA VAL A 45 -1.59 2.21 -3.54
C VAL A 45 -1.54 0.83 -4.20
N PHE A 46 -2.41 0.59 -5.16
CA PHE A 46 -2.39 -0.64 -5.95
C PHE A 46 -2.62 -0.29 -7.40
N ARG A 47 -2.07 -1.11 -8.29
CA ARG A 47 -2.35 -1.06 -9.72
C ARG A 47 -2.92 -2.40 -10.15
N THR A 48 -3.85 -2.37 -11.08
CA THR A 48 -4.43 -3.57 -11.67
C THR A 48 -3.92 -3.73 -13.09
N TRP A 49 -3.66 -4.96 -13.50
CA TRP A 49 -3.37 -5.28 -14.90
C TRP A 49 -4.66 -5.66 -15.64
N GLY A 50 -4.75 -5.33 -16.93
CA GLY A 50 -5.89 -5.68 -17.78
C GLY A 50 -7.18 -4.92 -17.47
N ASP A 51 -8.32 -5.59 -17.64
CA ASP A 51 -9.67 -4.99 -17.59
C ASP A 51 -10.34 -5.08 -16.21
N ALA A 52 -9.59 -5.38 -15.15
CA ALA A 52 -10.14 -5.36 -13.81
C ALA A 52 -10.68 -3.96 -13.49
N GLN A 53 -11.93 -3.88 -13.05
CA GLN A 53 -12.61 -2.63 -12.70
C GLN A 53 -13.08 -2.64 -11.23
N PRO A 54 -13.18 -1.47 -10.58
CA PRO A 54 -13.77 -1.34 -9.25
C PRO A 54 -15.16 -2.01 -9.13
N PRO A 55 -15.60 -2.39 -7.91
CA PRO A 55 -14.97 -2.06 -6.63
C PRO A 55 -13.95 -3.10 -6.15
N TYR A 56 -12.91 -2.60 -5.47
CA TYR A 56 -11.88 -3.41 -4.81
C TYR A 56 -12.02 -3.33 -3.30
N GLN A 57 -11.79 -4.43 -2.60
CA GLN A 57 -11.65 -4.45 -1.15
C GLN A 57 -10.16 -4.54 -0.81
N ILE A 58 -9.69 -3.64 0.04
CA ILE A 58 -8.34 -3.66 0.61
C ILE A 58 -8.47 -4.08 2.07
N ARG A 59 -7.68 -5.07 2.46
CA ARG A 59 -7.56 -5.53 3.85
C ARG A 59 -6.10 -5.54 4.25
N VAL A 60 -5.80 -4.98 5.41
CA VAL A 60 -4.46 -5.03 6.02
C VAL A 60 -4.57 -5.73 7.36
N ARG A 61 -3.84 -6.83 7.51
CA ARG A 61 -3.68 -7.56 8.77
C ARG A 61 -2.34 -7.19 9.39
N ALA A 62 -2.38 -6.80 10.65
CA ALA A 62 -1.20 -6.49 11.44
C ALA A 62 -0.44 -7.78 11.86
N PRO A 63 0.82 -7.66 12.32
CA PRO A 63 1.59 -8.80 12.84
C PRO A 63 0.89 -9.56 13.97
N SER A 64 -0.02 -8.90 14.69
CA SER A 64 -0.85 -9.53 15.73
C SER A 64 -1.98 -10.41 15.19
N GLY A 65 -2.16 -10.48 13.87
CA GLY A 65 -3.30 -11.14 13.21
C GLY A 65 -4.57 -10.29 13.14
N LYS A 66 -4.61 -9.11 13.78
CA LYS A 66 -5.76 -8.22 13.76
C LYS A 66 -5.86 -7.48 12.43
N VAL A 67 -7.07 -7.40 11.87
CA VAL A 67 -7.36 -6.50 10.74
C VAL A 67 -7.34 -5.05 11.24
N ILE A 68 -6.42 -4.25 10.73
CA ILE A 68 -6.25 -2.85 11.10
C ILE A 68 -6.76 -1.89 10.03
N VAL A 69 -6.91 -2.38 8.80
CA VAL A 69 -7.56 -1.64 7.71
C VAL A 69 -8.48 -2.58 6.96
N GLU A 70 -9.69 -2.11 6.70
CA GLU A 70 -10.63 -2.70 5.76
C GLU A 70 -11.35 -1.57 5.03
N ARG A 71 -11.20 -1.49 3.70
CA ARG A 71 -11.77 -0.42 2.89
C ARG A 71 -12.23 -0.92 1.54
N VAL A 72 -13.35 -0.39 1.05
CA VAL A 72 -13.83 -0.62 -0.32
C VAL A 72 -13.53 0.60 -1.18
N ILE A 73 -12.75 0.40 -2.24
CA ILE A 73 -12.36 1.40 -3.23
C ILE A 73 -13.26 1.24 -4.45
N ARG A 74 -14.17 2.20 -4.63
CA ARG A 74 -15.13 2.24 -5.75
C ARG A 74 -14.63 3.03 -6.96
N GLN A 75 -13.59 3.84 -6.76
CA GLN A 75 -12.92 4.63 -7.78
C GLN A 75 -11.42 4.56 -7.49
N LEU A 76 -10.62 4.25 -8.51
CA LEU A 76 -9.17 4.14 -8.34
C LEU A 76 -8.55 5.49 -7.94
N PRO A 77 -7.44 5.49 -7.19
CA PRO A 77 -6.67 6.69 -6.89
C PRO A 77 -6.01 7.23 -8.18
N THR A 78 -6.72 8.07 -8.94
CA THR A 78 -6.23 8.68 -10.20
C THR A 78 -5.49 10.01 -9.99
N VAL A 79 -5.36 10.50 -8.76
CA VAL A 79 -4.77 11.82 -8.40
C VAL A 79 -5.63 13.02 -8.82
N ASP A 80 -6.76 12.78 -9.49
CA ASP A 80 -7.75 13.82 -9.78
C ASP A 80 -8.40 14.34 -8.50
N PRO A 81 -8.82 15.63 -8.47
CA PRO A 81 -9.66 16.15 -7.40
C PRO A 81 -10.95 15.31 -7.37
N GLN A 82 -11.15 14.50 -6.32
CA GLN A 82 -12.21 13.49 -6.10
C GLN A 82 -11.79 12.00 -6.24
N SER A 83 -10.54 11.68 -6.58
CA SER A 83 -10.05 10.30 -6.53
C SER A 83 -9.94 9.78 -5.08
N ALA A 84 -10.01 8.45 -4.89
CA ALA A 84 -9.86 7.86 -3.55
C ALA A 84 -8.44 8.12 -3.02
N PRO A 85 -8.26 8.51 -1.73
CA PRO A 85 -6.93 8.72 -1.17
C PRO A 85 -6.19 7.38 -0.99
N PRO A 86 -4.84 7.37 -1.03
CA PRO A 86 -4.04 6.20 -0.68
C PRO A 86 -4.42 5.63 0.70
N VAL A 87 -4.34 4.31 0.83
CA VAL A 87 -4.60 3.64 2.11
C VAL A 87 -3.40 3.88 3.02
N SER A 88 -3.61 4.54 4.16
CA SER A 88 -2.54 4.84 5.12
C SER A 88 -2.82 4.21 6.47
N PHE A 89 -1.79 3.67 7.11
CA PHE A 89 -1.87 3.09 8.46
C PHE A 89 -0.52 3.16 9.18
N SER A 90 -0.58 3.19 10.51
CA SER A 90 0.62 3.17 11.35
C SER A 90 1.25 1.79 11.39
N VAL A 91 2.56 1.73 11.16
CA VAL A 91 3.33 0.48 11.19
C VAL A 91 4.08 0.31 12.51
N GLN A 92 4.30 -0.93 12.88
CA GLN A 92 5.12 -1.42 13.98
C GLN A 92 6.07 -2.47 13.40
N LYS A 93 7.02 -2.94 14.21
CA LYS A 93 7.88 -4.05 13.81
C LYS A 93 7.05 -5.32 13.56
N GLY A 94 7.37 -6.03 12.49
CA GLY A 94 6.76 -7.31 12.13
C GLY A 94 6.24 -7.34 10.69
N GLU A 95 5.51 -8.42 10.40
CA GLU A 95 4.98 -8.72 9.09
C GLU A 95 3.50 -8.35 8.97
N TYR A 96 3.15 -7.67 7.88
CA TYR A 96 1.79 -7.27 7.55
C TYR A 96 1.34 -8.00 6.29
N GLU A 97 0.17 -8.63 6.37
CA GLU A 97 -0.50 -9.20 5.20
C GLU A 97 -1.45 -8.15 4.61
N ILE A 98 -1.30 -7.89 3.32
CA ILE A 98 -2.13 -6.97 2.56
C ILE A 98 -2.83 -7.78 1.47
N SER A 99 -4.16 -7.70 1.42
CA SER A 99 -4.94 -8.29 0.33
C SER A 99 -5.76 -7.23 -0.37
N VAL A 100 -5.78 -7.30 -1.70
CA VAL A 100 -6.62 -6.48 -2.56
C VAL A 100 -7.43 -7.41 -3.44
N THR A 101 -8.76 -7.39 -3.28
CA THR A 101 -9.66 -8.31 -4.00
C THR A 101 -10.69 -7.53 -4.78
N GLN A 102 -10.86 -7.85 -6.07
CA GLN A 102 -11.93 -7.30 -6.89
C GLN A 102 -13.25 -7.99 -6.53
N LEU A 103 -14.23 -7.23 -6.06
CA LEU A 103 -15.50 -7.78 -5.57
C LEU A 103 -16.41 -8.35 -6.68
N ARG A 104 -16.12 -8.07 -7.96
CA ARG A 104 -16.97 -8.43 -9.09
C ARG A 104 -16.29 -9.18 -10.23
N GLY A 105 -14.97 -9.36 -10.19
CA GLY A 105 -14.22 -9.92 -11.33
C GLY A 105 -13.10 -10.88 -10.94
N GLY A 106 -13.02 -11.29 -9.67
CA GLY A 106 -12.13 -12.37 -9.24
C GLY A 106 -10.64 -12.00 -9.15
N ALA A 107 -10.21 -10.88 -9.73
CA ALA A 107 -8.83 -10.42 -9.65
C ALA A 107 -8.40 -10.20 -8.19
N GLU A 108 -7.21 -10.69 -7.84
CA GLU A 108 -6.66 -10.61 -6.50
C GLU A 108 -5.18 -10.22 -6.53
N GLY A 109 -4.77 -9.48 -5.51
CA GLY A 109 -3.39 -9.14 -5.21
C GLY A 109 -3.10 -9.39 -3.74
N LEU A 110 -1.99 -10.05 -3.46
CA LEU A 110 -1.48 -10.27 -2.12
C LEU A 110 -0.13 -9.60 -1.99
N ALA A 111 0.12 -8.97 -0.85
CA ALA A 111 1.43 -8.45 -0.53
C ALA A 111 1.78 -8.65 0.94
N THR A 112 3.07 -8.86 1.16
CA THR A 112 3.68 -8.98 2.48
C THR A 112 4.60 -7.79 2.69
N LEU A 113 4.28 -6.96 3.68
CA LEU A 113 5.12 -5.83 4.10
C LEU A 113 5.84 -6.20 5.40
N THR A 114 7.17 -6.26 5.35
CA THR A 114 8.00 -6.61 6.50
C THR A 114 8.71 -5.37 7.01
N ILE A 115 8.52 -5.05 8.29
CA ILE A 115 9.20 -3.96 9.00
C ILE A 115 10.17 -4.57 10.01
N THR A 116 11.46 -4.25 9.88
CA THR A 116 12.56 -4.84 10.66
C THR A 116 13.00 -4.01 11.85
#